data_AF-A0A9W6LMH1-F1
#
_entry.id   AF-A0A9W6LMH1-F1
#
_cell.length_a   1.000
_cell.length_b   1.000
_cell.length_c   1.000
_cell.angle_alpha   90.00
_cell.angle_beta   90.00
_cell.angle_gamma   90.00
#
_symmetry.space_group_name_H-M   'P 1'
#
loop_
_entity.id
_entity.type
_entity.pdbx_description
1 polymer ?
#
loop_
_entity_poly.entity_id
_entity_poly.type
_entity_poly.pdbx_seq_one_letter_code
_entity_poly.pdbx_strand_id
1 'polypeptide(L)'
;MGRKTYESIGKPLPNRINMVVTRNKSYNAEGVFIFNSIEDALRKASVFHKEIFFIGGGAIYNEVLSLVDTMYISHIKGSYEGDTYFPEVDLNKWRTEVTESYENFDFVKYVRA
;
A
#
# COMPACT_ATOMS: atom_id res chain seq x y z
N MET A 1 2.37 -5.57 1.25
CA MET A 1 0.97 -5.73 0.80
C MET A 1 0.27 -6.76 1.66
N GLY A 2 -1.07 -6.79 1.68
CA GLY A 2 -1.85 -7.80 2.40
C GLY A 2 -2.06 -9.06 1.58
N ARG A 3 -2.35 -10.20 2.24
CA ARG A 3 -2.61 -11.50 1.57
C ARG A 3 -3.62 -11.40 0.41
N LYS A 4 -4.80 -10.84 0.64
CA LYS A 4 -5.86 -10.76 -0.38
C LYS A 4 -5.40 -9.96 -1.62
N THR A 5 -4.65 -8.89 -1.41
CA THR A 5 -4.06 -8.09 -2.50
C THR A 5 -3.04 -8.90 -3.28
N TYR A 6 -2.16 -9.63 -2.60
CA TYR A 6 -1.20 -10.51 -3.26
C TYR A 6 -1.89 -11.60 -4.08
N GLU A 7 -2.91 -12.26 -3.52
CA GLU A 7 -3.69 -13.30 -4.23
C GLU A 7 -4.43 -12.75 -5.45
N SER A 8 -4.95 -11.52 -5.38
CA SER A 8 -5.55 -10.83 -6.52
C SER A 8 -4.54 -10.52 -7.64
N ILE A 9 -3.30 -10.19 -7.29
CA ILE A 9 -2.21 -10.01 -8.26
C ILE A 9 -1.76 -11.36 -8.84
N GLY A 10 -1.80 -12.42 -8.02
CA GLY A 10 -1.53 -13.81 -8.39
C GLY A 10 -0.05 -14.16 -8.57
N LYS A 11 0.86 -13.20 -8.50
CA LYS A 11 2.30 -13.43 -8.66
C LYS A 11 3.16 -12.35 -7.98
N PRO A 12 4.43 -12.65 -7.65
CA PRO A 12 5.38 -11.63 -7.23
C PRO A 12 5.55 -10.58 -8.31
N LEU A 13 5.57 -9.33 -7.87
CA LEU A 13 5.82 -8.19 -8.73
C LEU A 13 7.28 -8.21 -9.22
N PRO A 14 7.55 -8.18 -10.54
CA PRO A 14 8.91 -8.27 -11.07
C PRO A 14 9.76 -7.09 -10.61
N ASN A 15 11.07 -7.34 -10.47
CA ASN A 15 12.10 -6.37 -10.07
C ASN A 15 11.86 -5.71 -8.70
N ARG A 16 11.03 -6.32 -7.85
CA ARG A 16 10.63 -5.80 -6.53
C ARG A 16 10.81 -6.87 -5.46
N ILE A 17 11.13 -6.41 -4.25
CA ILE A 17 11.12 -7.27 -3.06
C ILE A 17 9.67 -7.32 -2.59
N ASN A 18 9.06 -8.50 -2.70
CA ASN A 18 7.65 -8.70 -2.39
C ASN A 18 7.51 -9.14 -0.94
N MET A 19 6.71 -8.41 -0.17
CA MET A 19 6.46 -8.67 1.25
C MET A 19 4.95 -8.73 1.51
N VAL A 20 4.47 -9.88 1.98
CA VAL A 20 3.06 -10.17 2.25
C VAL A 20 2.83 -10.24 3.76
N VAL A 21 1.86 -9.47 4.25
CA VAL A 21 1.47 -9.46 5.66
C VAL A 21 0.12 -10.15 5.81
N THR A 22 0.04 -11.09 6.74
CA THR A 22 -1.14 -11.93 6.94
C THR A 22 -1.24 -12.46 8.37
N ARG A 23 -2.45 -12.48 8.93
CA ARG A 23 -2.70 -13.12 10.23
C ARG A 23 -2.72 -14.66 10.14
N ASN A 24 -2.81 -15.21 8.93
CA ASN A 24 -2.76 -16.66 8.74
C ASN A 24 -1.31 -17.16 8.86
N LYS A 25 -0.99 -17.81 9.98
CA LYS A 25 0.35 -18.35 10.26
C LYS A 25 0.75 -19.54 9.38
N SER A 26 -0.20 -20.22 8.75
CA SER A 26 0.08 -21.33 7.83
C SER A 26 0.18 -20.88 6.37
N TYR A 27 0.04 -19.57 6.10
CA TYR A 27 0.11 -19.06 4.74
C TYR A 27 1.54 -19.15 4.20
N ASN A 28 1.67 -19.71 3.01
CA ASN A 28 2.93 -19.81 2.29
C ASN A 28 2.75 -19.42 0.83
N ALA A 29 3.76 -18.79 0.25
CA ALA A 29 3.81 -18.35 -1.13
C ALA A 29 5.27 -18.27 -1.58
N GLU A 30 5.58 -18.81 -2.74
CA GLU A 30 6.94 -18.81 -3.28
C GLU A 30 7.33 -17.42 -3.81
N GLY A 31 8.62 -17.06 -3.66
CA GLY A 31 9.17 -15.83 -4.22
C GLY A 31 8.80 -14.55 -3.46
N VAL A 32 8.21 -14.65 -2.27
CA VAL A 32 7.87 -13.51 -1.41
C VAL A 32 8.28 -13.74 0.04
N PHE A 33 8.52 -12.66 0.77
CA PHE A 33 8.65 -12.72 2.23
C PHE A 33 7.26 -12.64 2.88
N ILE A 34 7.02 -13.43 3.91
CA ILE A 34 5.73 -13.51 4.61
C ILE A 34 5.92 -13.12 6.07
N PHE A 35 5.04 -12.25 6.56
CA PHE A 35 5.06 -11.76 7.93
C PHE A 35 3.67 -11.83 8.56
N ASN A 36 3.63 -11.93 9.88
CA ASN A 36 2.38 -11.90 10.63
C ASN A 36 2.06 -10.54 11.28
N SER A 37 2.94 -9.55 11.09
CA SER A 37 2.78 -8.18 11.59
C SER A 37 3.43 -7.18 10.63
N ILE A 38 2.99 -5.92 10.65
CA ILE A 38 3.64 -4.84 9.90
C ILE A 38 5.02 -4.54 10.48
N GLU A 39 5.18 -4.63 11.79
CA GLU A 39 6.44 -4.34 12.49
C GLU A 39 7.55 -5.31 12.08
N ASP A 40 7.26 -6.61 11.98
CA ASP A 40 8.23 -7.60 11.47
C ASP A 40 8.60 -7.35 10.01
N ALA A 41 7.61 -7.00 9.19
CA ALA A 41 7.83 -6.68 7.79
C ALA A 41 8.74 -5.45 7.65
N LEU A 42 8.49 -4.39 8.43
CA LEU A 42 9.32 -3.18 8.45
C LEU A 42 10.74 -3.44 8.94
N ARG A 43 10.91 -4.25 10.00
CA ARG A 43 12.24 -4.67 10.48
C ARG A 43 13.03 -5.41 9.41
N LYS A 44 12.39 -6.29 8.63
CA LYS A 44 13.06 -6.97 7.53
C LYS A 44 13.28 -6.04 6.33
N ALA A 45 12.35 -5.11 6.07
CA ALA A 45 12.45 -4.20 4.94
C ALA A 45 13.62 -3.21 5.09
N SER A 46 13.90 -2.76 6.32
CA SER A 46 14.96 -1.79 6.60
C SER A 46 16.36 -2.27 6.20
N VAL A 47 16.61 -3.58 6.21
CA VAL A 47 17.92 -4.16 5.82
C VAL A 47 18.24 -4.01 4.33
N PHE A 48 17.23 -3.72 3.50
CA PHE A 48 17.43 -3.56 2.06
C PHE A 48 17.79 -2.13 1.67
N HIS A 49 17.67 -1.15 2.59
CA HIS A 49 17.93 0.27 2.32
C HIS A 49 17.22 0.80 1.06
N LYS A 50 15.96 0.39 0.87
CA LYS A 50 15.10 0.81 -0.24
C LYS A 50 13.86 1.51 0.30
N GLU A 51 13.28 2.37 -0.53
CA GLU A 51 11.97 2.96 -0.27
C GLU A 51 10.90 1.86 -0.18
N ILE A 52 10.02 1.97 0.80
CA ILE A 52 8.99 0.98 1.12
C ILE A 52 7.65 1.48 0.60
N PHE A 53 7.01 0.69 -0.25
CA PHE A 53 5.68 0.99 -0.77
C PHE A 53 4.63 0.03 -0.19
N PHE A 54 3.65 0.59 0.51
CA PHE A 54 2.43 -0.11 0.87
C PHE A 54 1.43 0.00 -0.28
N ILE A 55 1.08 -1.13 -0.91
CA ILE A 55 0.13 -1.19 -2.03
C ILE A 55 -1.24 -1.76 -1.59
N GLY A 56 -1.57 -1.61 -0.30
CA GLY A 56 -2.83 -2.06 0.29
C GLY A 56 -2.87 -3.55 0.65
N GLY A 57 -4.04 -4.14 0.86
CA GLY A 57 -5.39 -3.57 0.74
C GLY A 57 -5.83 -2.70 1.92
N GLY A 58 -7.13 -2.42 2.04
CA GLY A 58 -7.68 -1.48 3.03
C GLY A 58 -7.20 -1.70 4.46
N ALA A 59 -7.11 -2.96 4.92
CA ALA A 59 -6.58 -3.27 6.26
C ALA A 59 -5.10 -2.85 6.45
N ILE A 60 -4.27 -3.01 5.41
CA ILE A 60 -2.88 -2.55 5.44
C ILE A 60 -2.84 -1.03 5.46
N TYR A 61 -3.62 -0.37 4.60
CA TYR A 61 -3.66 1.09 4.59
C TYR A 61 -4.08 1.67 5.94
N ASN A 62 -5.11 1.10 6.58
CA ASN A 62 -5.54 1.49 7.93
C ASN A 62 -4.41 1.40 8.97
N GLU A 63 -3.60 0.34 8.92
CA GLU A 63 -2.53 0.08 9.89
C GLU A 63 -1.31 0.98 9.67
N VAL A 64 -1.03 1.38 8.42
CA VAL A 64 0.22 2.08 8.05
C VAL A 64 0.04 3.57 7.78
N LEU A 65 -1.19 4.09 7.73
CA LEU A 65 -1.44 5.50 7.38
C LEU A 65 -0.71 6.49 8.32
N SER A 66 -0.51 6.12 9.58
CA SER A 66 0.24 6.93 10.56
C SER A 66 1.76 6.84 10.38
N LEU A 67 2.25 5.86 9.63
CA LEU A 67 3.68 5.56 9.45
C LEU A 67 4.26 6.12 8.15
N VAL A 68 3.41 6.43 7.16
CA VAL A 68 3.88 6.85 5.83
C VAL A 68 4.19 8.34 5.77
N ASP A 69 5.26 8.70 5.06
CA ASP A 69 5.65 10.09 4.80
C ASP A 69 4.96 10.66 3.55
N THR A 70 4.60 9.79 2.61
CA THR A 70 4.04 10.15 1.31
C THR A 70 2.91 9.20 0.91
N MET A 71 1.86 9.75 0.30
CA MET A 71 0.82 8.98 -0.37
C MET A 71 0.79 9.34 -1.86
N TYR A 72 0.85 8.32 -2.71
CA TYR A 72 0.62 8.44 -4.15
C TYR A 72 -0.77 7.88 -4.45
N ILE A 73 -1.72 8.75 -4.77
CA ILE A 73 -3.14 8.37 -4.91
C ILE A 73 -3.61 8.68 -6.33
N SER A 74 -4.17 7.66 -6.98
CA SER A 74 -4.94 7.84 -8.21
C SER A 74 -6.42 8.08 -7.87
N HIS A 75 -6.90 9.29 -8.06
CA HIS A 75 -8.30 9.67 -7.91
C HIS A 75 -9.05 9.32 -9.18
N ILE A 76 -9.67 8.12 -9.22
CA ILE A 76 -10.44 7.66 -10.37
C ILE A 76 -11.73 8.46 -10.48
N LYS A 77 -12.03 8.97 -11.68
CA LYS A 77 -13.25 9.75 -11.96
C LYS A 77 -14.46 8.81 -12.05
N GLY A 78 -15.58 9.23 -11.47
CA GLY A 78 -16.85 8.48 -11.52
C GLY A 78 -17.28 7.95 -10.16
N SER A 79 -18.22 7.01 -10.17
CA SER A 79 -18.76 6.37 -8.96
C SER A 79 -18.89 4.88 -9.21
N TYR A 80 -18.41 4.09 -8.26
CA TYR A 80 -18.30 2.63 -8.40
C TYR A 80 -18.77 1.98 -7.10
N GLU A 81 -19.40 0.82 -7.23
CA GLU A 81 -19.65 -0.05 -6.08
C GLU A 81 -18.35 -0.75 -5.66
N GLY A 82 -18.13 -0.86 -4.36
CA GLY A 82 -16.94 -1.47 -3.80
C GLY A 82 -17.20 -2.01 -2.40
N ASP A 83 -16.42 -3.03 -2.01
CA ASP A 83 -16.50 -3.67 -0.70
C ASP A 83 -15.32 -3.30 0.22
N THR A 84 -14.38 -2.52 -0.31
CA THR A 84 -13.12 -2.15 0.33
C THR A 84 -12.83 -0.69 0.08
N TYR A 85 -12.52 0.05 1.15
CA TYR A 85 -12.30 1.49 1.11
C TYR A 85 -10.88 1.83 1.57
N PHE A 86 -10.33 2.91 1.02
CA PHE A 86 -9.15 3.55 1.60
C PHE A 86 -9.53 4.19 2.94
N PRO A 87 -8.66 4.20 3.96
CA PRO A 87 -8.92 4.88 5.23
C PRO A 87 -9.38 6.32 5.03
N GLU A 88 -10.25 6.79 5.92
CA GLU A 88 -10.48 8.23 6.06
C GLU A 88 -9.17 8.92 6.42
N VAL A 89 -8.83 9.97 5.67
CA VAL A 89 -7.61 10.74 5.85
C VAL A 89 -7.96 12.22 5.95
N ASP A 90 -7.51 12.85 7.03
CA ASP A 90 -7.56 14.30 7.16
C ASP A 90 -6.50 14.93 6.27
N LEU A 91 -6.90 15.30 5.04
CA LEU A 91 -6.01 15.88 4.04
C LEU A 91 -5.42 17.23 4.46
N ASN A 92 -5.94 17.90 5.50
CA ASN A 92 -5.32 19.12 6.03
C ASN A 92 -3.95 18.86 6.68
N LYS A 93 -3.64 17.61 7.03
CA LYS A 93 -2.32 17.19 7.56
C LYS A 93 -1.31 16.88 6.45
N TRP A 94 -1.69 17.11 5.19
CA TRP A 94 -0.90 16.76 4.03
C TRP A 94 -0.78 17.94 3.09
N ARG A 95 0.40 18.10 2.50
CA ARG A 95 0.65 19.04 1.41
C ARG A 95 0.58 18.31 0.08
N THR A 96 -0.20 18.85 -0.86
CA THR A 96 -0.21 18.38 -2.24
C THR A 96 1.02 18.93 -2.98
N GLU A 97 1.81 18.04 -3.59
CA GLU A 97 3.02 18.43 -4.33
C GLU A 97 2.89 18.27 -5.84
N VAL A 98 2.25 17.20 -6.29
CA VAL A 98 2.13 16.87 -7.72
C VAL A 98 0.68 16.54 -8.02
N THR A 99 0.20 17.05 -9.13
CA THR A 99 -1.09 16.66 -9.73
C THR A 99 -0.88 16.49 -11.23
N GLU A 100 -1.06 15.27 -11.71
CA GLU A 100 -1.09 14.95 -13.13
C GLU A 100 -2.48 14.47 -13.50
N SER A 101 -3.14 15.17 -14.43
CA SER A 101 -4.48 14.83 -14.87
C SER A 101 -4.45 13.96 -16.12
N TYR A 102 -5.13 12.82 -16.04
CA TYR A 102 -5.38 11.92 -17.15
C TYR A 102 -6.88 11.91 -17.48
N GLU A 103 -7.27 11.27 -18.58
CA GLU A 103 -8.67 11.20 -19.01
C GLU A 103 -9.57 10.67 -17.89
N ASN A 104 -9.19 9.55 -17.27
CA ASN A 104 -10.03 8.80 -16.32
C ASN A 104 -9.63 8.95 -14.85
N PHE A 105 -8.51 9.60 -14.53
CA PHE A 105 -8.06 9.78 -13.16
C PHE A 105 -7.10 10.96 -13.01
N ASP A 106 -6.97 11.46 -11.79
CA ASP A 106 -5.91 12.39 -11.41
C ASP A 106 -4.90 11.65 -10.52
N PHE A 107 -3.61 11.76 -10.84
CA PHE A 107 -2.54 11.25 -9.98
C PHE A 107 -2.08 12.36 -9.06
N VAL A 108 -2.18 12.14 -7.75
CA VAL A 108 -1.86 13.15 -6.73
C VAL A 108 -0.82 12.60 -5.75
N LYS A 109 0.25 13.36 -5.55
CA LYS A 109 1.26 13.11 -4.49
C LYS A 109 0.97 13.99 -3.28
N TYR A 110 0.66 13.36 -2.16
CA TYR A 110 0.51 13.98 -0.85
C TYR A 110 1.76 13.71 -0.02
N VAL A 111 2.35 14.74 0.57
CA VAL A 111 3.48 14.63 1.51
C VAL A 111 3.04 15.13 2.87
N ARG A 112 3.37 14.40 3.93
CA ARG A 112 2.99 14.79 5.29
C ARG A 112 3.58 16.17 5.61
N ALA A 113 2.74 17.06 6.15
CA ALA A 113 3.13 18.42 6.51
C ALA A 113 4.03 18.44 7.76
#